data_AF-A0A8T5ZHJ4-F1
#
_entry.id   AF-A0A8T5ZHJ4-F1
#
_cell.length_a   1.000
_cell.length_b   1.000
_cell.length_c   1.000
_cell.angle_alpha   90.00
_cell.angle_beta   90.00
_cell.angle_gamma   90.00
#
_symmetry.space_group_name_H-M   'P 1'
#
loop_
_entity.id
_entity.type
_entity.pdbx_description
1 polymer ?
#
loop_
_entity_poly.entity_id
_entity_poly.type
_entity_poly.pdbx_seq_one_letter_code
_entity_poly.pdbx_strand_id
1 'polypeptide(L)'
;MKIKQNESMMGSTAMTYDLSEKKLMKLKYKSQHGDSEASFRLYQYYCFTKNNIYKQLRFLERSASQGNVTAQFNYGVFLSDTNPTLSEYYNLNRAIYWMEFAVNNGNIDAKSKLQELKGDAANLLI
;
A
#
# COMPACT_ATOMS: atom_id res chain seq x y z
N MET A 1 -31.22 31.57 15.08
CA MET A 1 -31.21 30.15 14.66
C MET A 1 -29.79 29.63 14.79
N LYS A 2 -29.53 28.67 15.71
CA LYS A 2 -28.22 28.01 15.81
C LYS A 2 -28.14 26.95 14.72
N ILE A 3 -27.29 27.17 13.73
CA ILE A 3 -26.92 26.14 12.76
C ILE A 3 -26.19 25.06 13.56
N LYS A 4 -26.82 23.90 13.75
CA LYS A 4 -26.13 22.69 14.18
C LYS A 4 -25.17 22.32 13.06
N GLN A 5 -23.91 22.70 13.21
CA GLN A 5 -22.85 22.11 12.41
C GLN A 5 -22.79 20.62 12.77
N ASN A 6 -22.89 19.83 11.72
CA ASN A 6 -23.12 18.39 11.73
C ASN A 6 -21.79 17.67 12.02
N GLU A 7 -21.25 17.86 13.23
CA GLU A 7 -20.20 17.00 13.77
C GLU A 7 -20.84 15.70 14.25
N SER A 8 -20.54 14.54 13.63
CA SER A 8 -20.53 13.18 14.25
C SER A 8 -20.81 11.96 13.34
N MET A 9 -20.62 12.01 12.00
CA MET A 9 -20.72 10.78 11.17
C MET A 9 -19.40 10.23 10.58
N MET A 10 -18.24 10.83 10.88
CA MET A 10 -16.95 10.24 10.50
C MET A 10 -16.14 9.92 11.75
N GLY A 11 -16.16 8.66 12.16
CA GLY A 11 -15.12 8.17 13.04
C GLY A 11 -13.76 8.44 12.41
N SER A 12 -12.75 8.81 13.20
CA SER A 12 -11.38 8.99 12.72
C SER A 12 -10.95 7.79 11.87
N THR A 13 -10.18 8.02 10.80
CA THR A 13 -9.65 6.97 9.93
C THR A 13 -9.04 5.80 10.72
N ALA A 14 -8.41 6.09 11.85
CA ALA A 14 -7.89 5.09 12.79
C ALA A 14 -8.96 4.11 13.31
N MET A 15 -10.18 4.56 13.63
CA MET A 15 -11.28 3.71 14.10
C MET A 15 -11.81 2.80 12.98
N THR A 16 -11.82 3.25 11.73
CA THR A 16 -12.25 2.44 10.57
C THR A 16 -11.31 1.26 10.32
N TYR A 17 -10.01 1.46 10.56
CA TYR A 17 -8.99 0.45 10.30
C TYR A 17 -8.60 -0.37 11.52
N ASP A 18 -9.04 0.02 12.72
CA ASP A 18 -8.74 -0.71 13.95
C ASP A 18 -9.25 -2.17 13.88
N LEU A 19 -8.52 -3.04 14.57
CA LEU A 19 -8.76 -4.48 14.57
C LEU A 19 -8.64 -4.98 16.01
N SER A 20 -9.70 -5.66 16.47
CA SER A 20 -9.61 -6.46 17.70
C SER A 20 -8.56 -7.55 17.56
N GLU A 21 -7.99 -7.99 18.69
CA GLU A 21 -6.96 -9.02 18.71
C GLU A 21 -7.39 -10.31 18.00
N LYS A 22 -8.63 -10.75 18.21
CA LYS A 22 -9.21 -11.91 17.53
C LYS A 22 -9.23 -11.73 16.00
N LYS A 23 -9.64 -10.56 15.51
CA LYS A 23 -9.66 -10.27 14.07
C LYS A 23 -8.24 -10.19 13.51
N LEU A 24 -7.31 -9.59 14.25
CA LEU A 24 -5.90 -9.51 13.90
C LEU A 24 -5.28 -10.91 13.76
N MET A 25 -5.51 -11.82 14.71
CA MET A 25 -5.03 -13.21 14.62
C MET A 25 -5.59 -13.95 13.40
N LYS A 26 -6.90 -13.84 13.16
CA LYS A 26 -7.55 -14.47 11.99
C LYS A 26 -6.97 -13.95 10.67
N LEU A 27 -6.77 -12.64 10.56
CA LEU A 27 -6.18 -12.02 9.36
C LEU A 27 -4.71 -12.44 9.18
N LYS A 28 -3.92 -12.50 10.25
CA LYS A 28 -2.52 -12.97 10.17
C LYS A 28 -2.44 -14.41 9.66
N TYR A 29 -3.30 -15.31 10.16
CA TYR A 29 -3.37 -16.68 9.69
C TYR A 29 -3.70 -16.74 8.19
N LYS A 30 -4.77 -16.06 7.77
CA LYS A 30 -5.17 -15.99 6.35
C LYS A 30 -4.07 -15.41 5.46
N SER A 31 -3.46 -14.31 5.89
CA SER A 31 -2.33 -13.68 5.21
C SER A 31 -1.15 -14.64 5.03
N GLN A 32 -0.86 -15.52 6.01
CA GLN A 32 0.18 -16.54 5.88
C GLN A 32 -0.18 -17.63 4.85
N HIS A 33 -1.47 -17.84 4.57
CA HIS A 33 -1.98 -18.88 3.69
C HIS A 33 -2.49 -18.33 2.34
N GLY A 34 -1.93 -17.21 1.87
CA GLY A 34 -2.18 -16.73 0.51
C GLY A 34 -3.36 -15.76 0.34
N ASP A 35 -4.09 -15.42 1.40
CA ASP A 35 -5.21 -14.48 1.32
C ASP A 35 -4.67 -13.04 1.16
N SER A 36 -4.63 -12.58 -0.09
CA SER A 36 -4.07 -11.28 -0.48
C SER A 36 -4.83 -10.11 0.13
N GLU A 37 -6.15 -10.25 0.30
CA GLU A 37 -7.01 -9.26 0.94
C GLU A 37 -6.77 -9.20 2.46
N ALA A 38 -6.54 -10.35 3.10
CA ALA A 38 -6.15 -10.36 4.51
C ALA A 38 -4.80 -9.65 4.73
N SER A 39 -3.82 -9.87 3.82
CA SER A 39 -2.57 -9.12 3.82
C SER A 39 -2.80 -7.62 3.61
N PHE A 40 -3.66 -7.24 2.67
CA PHE A 40 -3.99 -5.83 2.42
C PHE A 40 -4.67 -5.16 3.63
N ARG A 41 -5.59 -5.87 4.30
CA ARG A 41 -6.24 -5.36 5.51
C ARG A 41 -5.27 -5.18 6.68
N LEU A 42 -4.27 -6.05 6.80
CA LEU A 42 -3.19 -5.89 7.79
C LEU A 42 -2.32 -4.67 7.45
N TYR A 43 -2.00 -4.46 6.17
CA TYR A 43 -1.33 -3.24 5.70
C TYR A 43 -2.09 -1.98 6.14
N GLN A 44 -3.40 -1.91 5.88
CA GLN A 44 -4.24 -0.78 6.25
C GLN A 44 -4.24 -0.52 7.77
N TYR A 45 -4.36 -1.58 8.57
CA TYR A 45 -4.29 -1.47 10.03
C TYR A 45 -2.96 -0.89 10.52
N TYR A 46 -1.83 -1.38 9.98
CA TYR A 46 -0.51 -0.89 10.37
C TYR A 46 -0.22 0.52 9.84
N CYS A 47 -0.81 0.92 8.72
CA CYS A 47 -0.72 2.27 8.18
C CYS A 47 -1.56 3.26 9.02
N PHE A 48 -2.86 3.01 9.15
CA PHE A 48 -3.80 4.02 9.63
C PHE A 48 -4.10 3.98 11.13
N THR A 49 -3.81 2.87 11.81
CA THR A 49 -4.10 2.72 13.25
C THR A 49 -2.82 2.63 14.09
N LYS A 50 -1.83 1.84 13.65
CA LYS A 50 -0.60 1.62 14.42
C LYS A 50 0.59 2.48 13.97
N ASN A 51 0.50 3.11 12.81
CA ASN A 51 1.57 3.90 12.21
C ASN A 51 2.95 3.19 12.28
N ASN A 52 2.99 1.93 11.83
CA ASN A 52 4.19 1.08 11.90
C ASN A 52 4.66 0.74 10.49
N ILE A 53 5.65 1.50 9.99
CA ILE A 53 6.12 1.41 8.61
C ILE A 53 6.66 0.02 8.26
N TYR A 54 7.45 -0.60 9.13
CA TYR A 54 8.00 -1.94 8.89
C TYR A 54 6.90 -2.98 8.64
N LYS A 55 5.84 -2.97 9.44
CA LYS A 55 4.72 -3.91 9.26
C LYS A 55 3.83 -3.50 8.10
N GLN A 56 3.62 -2.21 7.87
CA GLN A 56 2.92 -1.70 6.70
C GLN A 56 3.53 -2.28 5.42
N LEU A 57 4.84 -2.10 5.22
CA LEU A 57 5.53 -2.56 4.02
C LEU A 57 5.57 -4.07 3.89
N ARG A 58 5.83 -4.78 4.99
CA ARG A 58 5.81 -6.24 5.00
C ARG A 58 4.47 -6.83 4.54
N PHE A 59 3.35 -6.26 4.99
CA PHE A 59 2.03 -6.74 4.61
C PHE A 59 1.61 -6.24 3.23
N LEU A 60 2.05 -5.05 2.82
CA LEU A 60 1.82 -4.53 1.47
C LEU A 60 2.54 -5.37 0.42
N GLU A 61 3.83 -5.63 0.62
CA GLU A 61 4.64 -6.50 -0.24
C GLU A 61 4.04 -7.92 -0.35
N ARG A 62 3.63 -8.49 0.79
CA ARG A 62 2.97 -9.80 0.80
C ARG A 62 1.64 -9.79 0.05
N SER A 63 0.84 -8.74 0.21
CA SER A 63 -0.42 -8.62 -0.52
C SER A 63 -0.19 -8.52 -2.03
N ALA A 64 0.83 -7.74 -2.44
CA ALA A 64 1.24 -7.60 -3.82
C ALA A 64 1.70 -8.94 -4.42
N SER A 65 2.52 -9.71 -3.69
CA SER A 65 3.01 -11.02 -4.12
C SER A 65 1.92 -12.09 -4.18
N GLN A 66 0.85 -11.94 -3.39
CA GLN A 66 -0.35 -12.80 -3.42
C GLN A 66 -1.36 -12.37 -4.50
N GLY A 67 -1.03 -11.40 -5.35
CA GLY A 67 -1.86 -11.04 -6.51
C GLY A 67 -2.87 -9.92 -6.25
N ASN A 68 -2.80 -9.20 -5.13
CA ASN A 68 -3.65 -8.01 -4.96
C ASN A 68 -3.12 -6.86 -5.84
N VAL A 69 -3.89 -6.53 -6.87
CA VAL A 69 -3.53 -5.54 -7.89
C VAL A 69 -3.36 -4.13 -7.32
N THR A 70 -4.19 -3.76 -6.34
CA THR A 70 -4.06 -2.48 -5.62
C THR A 70 -2.77 -2.46 -4.79
N ALA A 71 -2.41 -3.56 -4.15
CA ALA A 71 -1.17 -3.66 -3.39
C ALA A 71 0.08 -3.61 -4.29
N GLN A 72 0.04 -4.21 -5.48
CA GLN A 72 1.12 -4.13 -6.47
C GLN A 72 1.39 -2.67 -6.86
N PHE A 73 0.34 -1.94 -7.23
CA PHE A 73 0.45 -0.51 -7.51
C PHE A 73 0.96 0.27 -6.30
N ASN A 74 0.34 0.13 -5.14
CA ASN A 74 0.72 0.88 -3.94
C ASN A 74 2.17 0.59 -3.50
N TYR A 75 2.63 -0.65 -3.63
CA TYR A 75 4.01 -0.99 -3.28
C TYR A 75 5.01 -0.41 -4.28
N GLY A 76 4.67 -0.43 -5.58
CA GLY A 76 5.49 0.24 -6.59
C GLY A 76 5.57 1.75 -6.37
N VAL A 77 4.46 2.41 -6.02
CA VAL A 77 4.46 3.85 -5.67
C VAL A 77 5.38 4.09 -4.49
N PHE A 78 5.24 3.31 -3.42
CA PHE A 78 6.04 3.46 -2.22
C PHE A 78 7.55 3.32 -2.50
N LEU A 79 7.94 2.30 -3.29
CA LEU A 79 9.33 2.07 -3.66
C LEU A 79 9.90 3.14 -4.59
N SER A 80 9.05 3.96 -5.23
CA SER A 80 9.47 5.09 -6.06
C SER A 80 9.45 6.43 -5.34
N ASP A 81 9.06 6.47 -4.07
CA ASP A 81 8.95 7.72 -3.32
C ASP A 81 10.34 8.30 -3.00
N THR A 82 10.60 9.53 -3.48
CA THR A 82 11.85 10.25 -3.28
C THR A 82 11.86 11.09 -2.01
N ASN A 83 10.83 10.98 -1.16
CA ASN A 83 10.80 11.64 0.13
C ASN A 83 12.02 11.24 0.97
N PRO A 84 12.86 12.19 1.43
CA PRO A 84 14.07 11.88 2.20
C PRO A 84 13.82 10.99 3.42
N THR A 85 12.64 11.11 4.06
CA THR A 85 12.25 10.33 5.24
C THR A 85 12.00 8.85 4.97
N LEU A 86 11.80 8.46 3.69
CA LEU A 86 11.53 7.09 3.26
C LEU A 86 12.63 6.56 2.31
N SER A 87 13.70 7.33 2.12
CA SER A 87 14.77 7.03 1.16
C SER A 87 15.43 5.66 1.36
N GLU A 88 15.44 5.12 2.58
CA GLU A 88 15.96 3.77 2.87
C GLU A 88 15.20 2.65 2.13
N TYR A 89 13.94 2.90 1.76
CA TYR A 89 13.11 1.93 1.04
C TYR A 89 13.05 2.17 -0.47
N TYR A 90 13.59 3.30 -0.94
CA TYR A 90 13.57 3.65 -2.35
C TYR A 90 14.30 2.60 -3.18
N ASN A 91 13.64 2.10 -4.22
CA ASN A 91 14.21 1.18 -5.18
C ASN A 91 13.47 1.24 -6.51
N LEU A 92 14.00 2.03 -7.44
CA LEU A 92 13.39 2.27 -8.76
C LEU A 92 13.14 0.98 -9.55
N ASN A 93 14.11 0.06 -9.56
CA ASN A 93 13.97 -1.21 -10.30
C ASN A 93 12.83 -2.06 -9.75
N ARG A 94 12.71 -2.16 -8.42
CA ARG A 94 11.59 -2.88 -7.79
C ARG A 94 10.25 -2.14 -8.00
N ALA A 95 10.26 -0.80 -8.00
CA ALA A 95 9.06 -0.02 -8.30
C ALA A 95 8.54 -0.31 -9.71
N ILE A 96 9.43 -0.29 -10.72
CA ILE A 96 9.11 -0.64 -12.11
C ILE A 96 8.57 -2.08 -12.20
N TYR A 97 9.23 -3.05 -11.55
CA TYR A 97 8.77 -4.44 -11.51
C TYR A 97 7.31 -4.56 -11.01
N TRP A 98 6.98 -3.93 -9.89
CA TRP A 98 5.62 -4.01 -9.34
C TRP A 98 4.59 -3.27 -10.19
N MET A 99 4.99 -2.18 -10.85
CA MET A 99 4.14 -1.46 -11.80
C MET A 99 3.85 -2.29 -13.05
N GLU A 100 4.84 -3.01 -13.59
CA GLU A 100 4.63 -3.96 -14.70
C GLU A 100 3.66 -5.08 -14.31
N PHE A 101 3.82 -5.65 -13.10
CA PHE A 101 2.87 -6.63 -12.57
C PHE A 101 1.46 -6.06 -12.41
N ALA A 102 1.32 -4.84 -11.88
CA ALA A 102 0.03 -4.19 -11.72
C ALA A 102 -0.65 -3.94 -13.08
N VAL A 103 0.10 -3.48 -14.10
CA VAL A 103 -0.40 -3.32 -15.48
C VAL A 103 -0.88 -4.66 -16.04
N ASN A 104 -0.06 -5.72 -15.91
CA ASN A 104 -0.41 -7.05 -16.41
C ASN A 104 -1.65 -7.63 -15.74
N ASN A 105 -1.93 -7.25 -14.50
CA ASN A 105 -3.13 -7.64 -13.77
C ASN A 105 -4.29 -6.64 -13.90
N GLY A 106 -4.22 -5.70 -14.85
CA GLY A 106 -5.35 -4.83 -15.23
C GLY A 106 -5.43 -3.50 -14.46
N ASN A 107 -4.40 -3.09 -13.73
CA ASN A 107 -4.34 -1.75 -13.15
C ASN A 107 -4.04 -0.70 -14.23
N ILE A 108 -5.05 0.08 -14.61
CA ILE A 108 -4.92 1.12 -15.64
C ILE A 108 -4.05 2.28 -15.15
N ASP A 109 -4.16 2.65 -13.88
CA ASP A 109 -3.40 3.75 -13.28
C ASP A 109 -1.88 3.44 -13.21
N ALA A 110 -1.54 2.16 -13.06
CA ALA A 110 -0.15 1.70 -13.06
C ALA A 110 0.58 1.99 -14.39
N LYS A 111 -0.14 2.10 -15.51
CA LYS A 111 0.47 2.33 -16.82
C LYS A 111 1.16 3.70 -16.90
N SER A 112 0.47 4.74 -16.44
CA SER A 112 1.02 6.11 -16.42
C SER A 112 2.22 6.19 -15.48
N LYS A 113 2.12 5.59 -14.29
CA LYS A 113 3.24 5.55 -13.34
C LYS A 113 4.43 4.76 -13.87
N LEU A 114 4.21 3.63 -14.55
CA LEU A 114 5.27 2.85 -15.17
C LEU A 114 6.05 3.67 -16.22
N GLN A 115 5.35 4.47 -17.03
CA GLN A 115 5.98 5.32 -18.04
C GLN A 115 6.85 6.41 -17.39
N GLU A 116 6.36 7.06 -16.34
CA GLU A 116 7.13 8.03 -15.54
C GLU A 116 8.42 7.41 -15.01
N LEU A 117 8.32 6.26 -14.31
CA LEU A 117 9.49 5.60 -13.70
C LEU A 117 10.53 5.13 -14.72
N LYS A 118 10.09 4.69 -15.91
CA LYS A 118 11.01 4.32 -17.00
C LYS A 118 11.72 5.53 -17.60
N GLY A 119 11.05 6.68 -17.65
CA GLY A 119 11.67 7.96 -18.04
C GLY A 119 12.75 8.39 -17.05
N ASP A 120 12.45 8.33 -15.76
CA ASP A 120 13.42 8.66 -14.70
C ASP A 120 14.63 7.73 -14.73
N ALA A 121 14.41 6.43 -14.94
CA ALA A 121 15.50 5.46 -15.06
C ALA A 121 16.42 5.76 -16.25
N ALA A 122 15.86 6.20 -17.39
CA ALA A 122 16.65 6.56 -18.56
C ALA A 122 17.50 7.82 -18.32
N ASN A 123 16.98 8.79 -17.57
CA ASN A 123 17.71 10.02 -17.23
C ASN A 123 18.88 9.78 -16.27
N LEU A 124 18.86 8.71 -15.47
CA LEU A 124 19.96 8.34 -14.56
C LEU A 124 21.13 7.63 -15.27
N LEU A 125 20.97 7.24 -16.54
CA LEU A 125 21.97 6.53 -17.33
C LEU A 125 22.75 7.43 -18.31
N ILE A 126 22.48 8.73 -18.30
CA ILE A 126 23.11 9.76 -19.15
C ILE A 126 23.97 10.66 -18.25
#